data_AF-A0A6A1R1M0-F1
#
_entry.id   AF-A0A6A1R1M0-F1
#
_cell.length_a   1.000
_cell.length_b   1.000
_cell.length_c   1.000
_cell.angle_alpha   90.00
_cell.angle_beta   90.00
_cell.angle_gamma   90.00
#
_symmetry.space_group_name_H-M   'P 1'
#
loop_
_entity.id
_entity.type
_entity.pdbx_description
1 polymer ?
#
loop_
_entity_poly.entity_id
_entity_poly.type
_entity_poly.pdbx_seq_one_letter_code
_entity_poly.pdbx_strand_id
1 'polypeptide(L)'
;ADTYVFGRGYGNDTISDYAENGVQRDTVRLLGLTPADIRVTADYSDNLVFTIVDTGETLSVPRGGYWWGQNGVGQYVFDDGTVWSHDDALRATVAQATEGDDAIHGSSAGDAIAGQAGNDTLIGNGGNDVIDGGAGNDLLIGSTGWNWIYENGSYRVERNTTPSIAANGDDTYLFGRGDGQDTVIDGDTTAGNSDTLRFKEGVAPADVKFSRSGEDLVLACKSRRWRDGEAANTTWRVAA
;
A
#
# COMPACT_ATOMS: atom_id res chain seq x y z
N ALA A 1 -25.60 -8.31 8.69
CA ALA A 1 -24.99 -7.97 10.00
C ALA A 1 -24.77 -9.28 10.72
N ASP A 2 -23.86 -10.05 10.16
CA ASP A 2 -23.37 -11.32 10.64
C ASP A 2 -22.17 -11.06 11.57
N THR A 3 -21.83 -12.06 12.37
CA THR A 3 -20.66 -12.02 13.26
C THR A 3 -19.82 -13.27 13.06
N TYR A 4 -18.62 -13.07 12.56
CA TYR A 4 -17.58 -14.08 12.45
C TYR A 4 -16.76 -14.10 13.72
N VAL A 5 -16.24 -15.26 14.10
CA VAL A 5 -15.47 -15.43 15.33
C VAL A 5 -14.15 -16.11 14.98
N PHE A 6 -13.04 -15.51 15.40
CA PHE A 6 -11.70 -16.04 15.18
C PHE A 6 -10.85 -15.88 16.44
N GLY A 7 -9.92 -16.81 16.68
CA GLY A 7 -9.06 -16.84 17.85
C GLY A 7 -8.03 -17.96 17.78
N ARG A 8 -7.25 -18.12 18.85
CA ARG A 8 -6.24 -19.18 18.94
C ARG A 8 -6.88 -20.57 18.86
N GLY A 9 -6.27 -21.46 18.09
CA GLY A 9 -6.73 -22.83 17.87
C GLY A 9 -7.80 -22.98 16.77
N TYR A 10 -8.12 -21.90 16.05
CA TYR A 10 -9.07 -21.92 14.93
C TYR A 10 -8.39 -22.35 13.62
N GLY A 11 -7.05 -22.29 13.54
CA GLY A 11 -6.29 -22.62 12.34
C GLY A 11 -6.22 -21.46 11.35
N ASN A 12 -6.36 -21.78 10.07
CA ASN A 12 -6.21 -20.82 8.97
C ASN A 12 -7.53 -20.73 8.18
N ASP A 13 -8.20 -19.59 8.29
CA ASP A 13 -9.55 -19.38 7.78
C ASP A 13 -9.62 -18.26 6.72
N THR A 14 -10.69 -18.27 5.94
CA THR A 14 -11.01 -17.21 4.98
C THR A 14 -12.47 -16.82 5.11
N ILE A 15 -12.72 -15.53 5.26
CA ILE A 15 -14.07 -14.95 5.18
C ILE A 15 -14.26 -14.46 3.75
N SER A 16 -15.36 -14.85 3.12
CA SER A 16 -15.80 -14.27 1.85
C SER A 16 -17.14 -13.59 2.08
N ASP A 17 -17.10 -12.28 2.28
CA ASP A 17 -18.27 -11.46 2.59
C ASP A 17 -18.36 -10.26 1.64
N TYR A 18 -19.59 -9.88 1.28
CA TYR A 18 -19.89 -8.80 0.35
C TYR A 18 -20.89 -7.83 0.98
N ALA A 19 -20.60 -6.53 0.89
CA ALA A 19 -21.44 -5.48 1.43
C ALA A 19 -22.83 -5.48 0.76
N GLU A 20 -23.87 -5.76 1.55
CA GLU A 20 -25.24 -5.69 1.08
C GLU A 20 -25.66 -4.23 0.88
N ASN A 21 -26.01 -3.87 -0.37
CA ASN A 21 -26.31 -2.49 -0.79
C ASN A 21 -25.16 -1.50 -0.52
N GLY A 22 -23.90 -1.95 -0.57
CA GLY A 22 -22.72 -1.11 -0.38
C GLY A 22 -22.50 -0.64 1.06
N VAL A 23 -23.12 -1.30 2.05
CA VAL A 23 -22.92 -1.00 3.46
C VAL A 23 -22.20 -2.16 4.14
N GLN A 24 -21.01 -1.89 4.66
CA GLN A 24 -20.29 -2.75 5.58
C GLN A 24 -21.02 -2.84 6.93
N ARG A 25 -21.54 -4.01 7.29
CA ARG A 25 -22.29 -4.21 8.55
C ARG A 25 -21.82 -5.38 9.37
N ASP A 26 -20.92 -6.20 8.85
CA ASP A 26 -20.56 -7.46 9.47
C ASP A 26 -19.33 -7.28 10.36
N THR A 27 -19.24 -8.12 11.38
CA THR A 27 -18.24 -7.99 12.44
C THR A 27 -17.38 -9.23 12.53
N VAL A 28 -16.07 -9.05 12.66
CA VAL A 28 -15.15 -10.10 13.12
C VAL A 28 -14.89 -9.89 14.60
N ARG A 29 -15.24 -10.89 15.43
CA ARG A 29 -14.91 -10.93 16.84
C ARG A 29 -13.61 -11.72 17.03
N LEU A 30 -12.55 -11.03 17.43
CA LEU A 30 -11.24 -11.59 17.72
C LEU A 30 -11.18 -12.00 19.21
N LEU A 31 -11.46 -13.26 19.49
CA LEU A 31 -11.63 -13.78 20.86
C LEU A 31 -10.29 -14.02 21.55
N GLY A 32 -10.14 -13.46 22.76
CA GLY A 32 -8.91 -13.56 23.55
C GLY A 32 -7.70 -12.92 22.89
N LEU A 33 -7.92 -11.99 21.95
CA LEU A 33 -6.90 -11.29 21.19
C LEU A 33 -7.02 -9.78 21.41
N THR A 34 -5.87 -9.13 21.48
CA THR A 34 -5.69 -7.67 21.46
C THR A 34 -4.99 -7.26 20.16
N PRO A 35 -4.97 -5.97 19.79
CA PRO A 35 -4.20 -5.51 18.65
C PRO A 35 -2.73 -5.94 18.66
N ALA A 36 -2.11 -6.05 19.83
CA ALA A 36 -0.71 -6.45 19.97
C ALA A 36 -0.47 -7.93 19.68
N ASP A 37 -1.52 -8.77 19.70
CA ASP A 37 -1.44 -10.18 19.35
C ASP A 37 -1.50 -10.43 17.84
N ILE A 38 -1.80 -9.40 17.04
CA ILE A 38 -2.09 -9.53 15.62
C ILE A 38 -1.07 -8.75 14.79
N ARG A 39 -0.57 -9.40 13.74
CA ARG A 39 0.05 -8.74 12.59
C ARG A 39 -0.94 -8.74 11.43
N VAL A 40 -1.11 -7.60 10.76
CA VAL A 40 -1.92 -7.50 9.54
C VAL A 40 -1.00 -7.26 8.35
N THR A 41 -1.17 -8.05 7.28
CA THR A 41 -0.50 -7.87 5.99
C THR A 41 -1.53 -7.90 4.87
N ALA A 42 -1.20 -7.35 3.69
CA ALA A 42 -1.96 -7.63 2.48
C ALA A 42 -1.34 -8.80 1.71
N ASP A 43 -2.16 -9.67 1.12
CA ASP A 43 -1.69 -10.71 0.21
C ASP A 43 -1.88 -10.33 -1.27
N TYR A 44 -1.27 -11.10 -2.17
CA TYR A 44 -1.38 -10.88 -3.62
C TYR A 44 -2.78 -11.17 -4.19
N SER A 45 -3.70 -11.70 -3.39
CA SER A 45 -5.10 -11.95 -3.77
C SER A 45 -6.04 -10.84 -3.29
N ASP A 46 -5.48 -9.69 -2.88
CA ASP A 46 -6.20 -8.52 -2.37
C ASP A 46 -6.98 -8.79 -1.06
N ASN A 47 -6.41 -9.62 -0.17
CA ASN A 47 -6.94 -9.84 1.17
C ASN A 47 -6.06 -9.18 2.24
N LEU A 48 -6.69 -8.69 3.30
CA LEU A 48 -6.05 -8.49 4.60
C LEU A 48 -5.89 -9.85 5.29
N VAL A 49 -4.67 -10.16 5.71
CA VAL A 49 -4.33 -11.38 6.43
C VAL A 49 -3.98 -11.01 7.86
N PHE A 50 -4.85 -11.39 8.79
CA PHE A 50 -4.66 -11.23 10.22
C PHE A 50 -3.94 -12.47 10.74
N THR A 51 -2.68 -12.32 11.14
CA THR A 51 -1.86 -13.40 11.70
C THR A 51 -1.75 -13.24 13.20
N ILE A 52 -2.13 -14.28 13.95
CA ILE A 52 -1.88 -14.34 15.39
C ILE A 52 -0.39 -14.59 15.59
N VAL A 53 0.32 -13.66 16.22
CA VAL A 53 1.79 -13.62 16.24
C VAL A 53 2.40 -14.84 16.93
N ASP A 54 1.78 -15.37 17.99
CA ASP A 54 2.33 -16.48 18.77
C ASP A 54 2.05 -17.87 18.19
N THR A 55 0.95 -18.05 17.45
CA THR A 55 0.59 -19.34 16.83
C THR A 55 0.87 -19.40 15.33
N GLY A 56 0.94 -18.26 14.64
CA GLY A 56 1.03 -18.16 13.18
C GLY A 56 -0.30 -18.48 12.47
N GLU A 57 -1.39 -18.63 13.20
CA GLU A 57 -2.74 -18.87 12.66
C GLU A 57 -3.26 -17.63 11.94
N THR A 58 -3.96 -17.82 10.82
CA THR A 58 -4.35 -16.71 9.94
C THR A 58 -5.85 -16.61 9.70
N LEU A 59 -6.37 -15.40 9.67
CA LEU A 59 -7.68 -15.09 9.10
C LEU A 59 -7.50 -14.18 7.89
N SER A 60 -7.92 -14.65 6.71
CA SER A 60 -7.94 -13.86 5.48
C SER A 60 -9.32 -13.22 5.26
N VAL A 61 -9.33 -11.90 5.04
CA VAL A 61 -10.54 -11.10 4.83
C VAL A 61 -10.30 -10.21 3.60
N PRO A 62 -11.18 -10.19 2.58
CA PRO A 62 -11.00 -9.35 1.40
C PRO A 62 -10.74 -7.89 1.76
N ARG A 63 -9.70 -7.28 1.22
CA ARG A 63 -9.41 -5.86 1.46
C ARG A 63 -10.43 -4.97 0.76
N GLY A 64 -10.83 -5.37 -0.45
CA GLY A 64 -11.77 -4.65 -1.29
C GLY A 64 -13.01 -5.46 -1.63
N GLY A 65 -13.87 -4.81 -2.39
CA GLY A 65 -14.96 -5.47 -3.10
C GLY A 65 -14.51 -6.06 -4.43
N TYR A 66 -15.08 -7.21 -4.83
CA TYR A 66 -15.02 -7.62 -6.24
C TYR A 66 -15.98 -6.75 -7.07
N TRP A 67 -16.06 -7.02 -8.38
CA TRP A 67 -16.94 -6.40 -9.40
C TRP A 67 -18.41 -6.14 -8.99
N TRP A 68 -18.89 -6.64 -7.85
CA TRP A 68 -20.26 -6.54 -7.34
C TRP A 68 -20.43 -5.74 -6.03
N GLY A 69 -19.37 -5.16 -5.45
CA GLY A 69 -19.48 -4.28 -4.27
C GLY A 69 -18.41 -4.54 -3.20
N GLN A 70 -18.27 -3.58 -2.27
CA GLN A 70 -17.26 -3.55 -1.18
C GLN A 70 -17.25 -4.84 -0.34
N ASN A 71 -16.14 -5.13 0.36
CA ASN A 71 -16.10 -6.11 1.45
C ASN A 71 -17.25 -5.81 2.45
N GLY A 72 -17.93 -6.82 3.00
CA GLY A 72 -19.06 -6.65 3.93
C GLY A 72 -18.70 -6.53 5.43
N VAL A 73 -17.49 -6.93 5.81
CA VAL A 73 -16.89 -6.73 7.14
C VAL A 73 -16.58 -5.25 7.34
N GLY A 74 -17.24 -4.64 8.32
CA GLY A 74 -17.02 -3.24 8.69
C GLY A 74 -16.18 -3.04 9.95
N GLN A 75 -16.13 -4.07 10.82
CA GLN A 75 -15.53 -3.94 12.13
C GLN A 75 -14.79 -5.21 12.58
N TYR A 76 -13.66 -4.99 13.26
CA TYR A 76 -12.89 -6.01 13.95
C TYR A 76 -12.87 -5.66 15.44
N VAL A 77 -13.46 -6.53 16.27
CA VAL A 77 -13.69 -6.28 17.70
C VAL A 77 -12.80 -7.20 18.53
N PHE A 78 -11.83 -6.59 19.22
CA PHE A 78 -10.87 -7.24 20.09
C PHE A 78 -11.43 -7.46 21.50
N ASP A 79 -10.79 -8.35 22.27
CA ASP A 79 -11.25 -8.74 23.60
C ASP A 79 -11.01 -7.68 24.68
N ASP A 80 -10.04 -6.79 24.46
CA ASP A 80 -9.77 -5.62 25.30
C ASP A 80 -10.78 -4.47 25.09
N GLY A 81 -11.75 -4.65 24.18
CA GLY A 81 -12.75 -3.65 23.82
C GLY A 81 -12.30 -2.71 22.70
N THR A 82 -11.08 -2.86 22.16
CA THR A 82 -10.66 -2.14 20.97
C THR A 82 -11.53 -2.54 19.78
N VAL A 83 -11.94 -1.56 18.99
CA VAL A 83 -12.69 -1.77 17.75
C VAL A 83 -11.93 -1.09 16.63
N TRP A 84 -11.57 -1.87 15.61
CA TRP A 84 -11.02 -1.37 14.36
C TRP A 84 -12.13 -1.30 13.32
N SER A 85 -12.20 -0.19 12.60
CA SER A 85 -12.86 -0.12 11.30
C SER A 85 -12.04 -0.89 10.25
N HIS A 86 -12.62 -1.06 9.07
CA HIS A 86 -11.88 -1.59 7.92
C HIS A 86 -10.64 -0.74 7.56
N ASP A 87 -10.77 0.58 7.67
CA ASP A 87 -9.67 1.53 7.48
C ASP A 87 -8.55 1.40 8.52
N ASP A 88 -8.91 1.14 9.79
CA ASP A 88 -7.91 0.89 10.82
C ASP A 88 -7.12 -0.40 10.55
N ALA A 89 -7.78 -1.43 10.01
CA ALA A 89 -7.13 -2.68 9.61
C ALA A 89 -6.19 -2.50 8.40
N LEU A 90 -6.56 -1.66 7.43
CA LEU A 90 -5.67 -1.22 6.35
C LEU A 90 -4.43 -0.54 6.92
N ARG A 91 -4.65 0.47 7.78
CA ARG A 91 -3.57 1.25 8.41
C ARG A 91 -2.63 0.38 9.26
N ALA A 92 -3.12 -0.72 9.84
CA ALA A 92 -2.30 -1.66 10.57
C ALA A 92 -1.23 -2.34 9.69
N THR A 93 -1.40 -2.39 8.36
CA THR A 93 -0.36 -2.88 7.43
C THR A 93 0.84 -1.93 7.37
N VAL A 94 0.59 -0.61 7.42
CA VAL A 94 1.64 0.44 7.40
C VAL A 94 2.57 0.31 8.61
N ALA A 95 2.01 0.00 9.78
CA ALA A 95 2.79 -0.13 11.00
C ALA A 95 3.72 -1.36 11.04
N GLN A 96 3.70 -2.23 10.03
CA GLN A 96 4.37 -3.53 10.03
C GLN A 96 5.36 -3.71 8.86
N ALA A 97 5.77 -2.61 8.21
CA ALA A 97 6.86 -2.63 7.21
C ALA A 97 8.14 -3.28 7.77
N THR A 98 8.85 -4.01 6.92
CA THR A 98 10.03 -4.80 7.23
C THR A 98 11.18 -4.48 6.27
N GLU A 99 12.36 -5.07 6.48
CA GLU A 99 13.52 -4.90 5.58
C GLU A 99 13.48 -5.87 4.38
N GLY A 100 12.32 -6.44 4.05
CA GLY A 100 12.13 -7.29 2.88
C GLY A 100 10.87 -6.91 2.13
N ASP A 101 10.68 -7.50 0.95
CA ASP A 101 9.59 -7.15 0.02
C ASP A 101 8.20 -7.20 0.68
N ASP A 102 7.58 -6.03 0.87
CA ASP A 102 6.29 -5.85 1.52
C ASP A 102 5.21 -5.33 0.56
N ALA A 103 3.96 -5.69 0.87
CA ALA A 103 2.77 -5.10 0.25
C ALA A 103 2.00 -4.31 1.32
N ILE A 104 2.01 -2.98 1.20
CA ILE A 104 1.46 -2.06 2.20
C ILE A 104 0.34 -1.23 1.59
N HIS A 105 -0.78 -1.16 2.31
CA HIS A 105 -1.92 -0.34 1.96
C HIS A 105 -2.20 0.67 3.07
N GLY A 106 -2.17 1.95 2.73
CA GLY A 106 -2.71 3.03 3.54
C GLY A 106 -4.23 2.96 3.68
N SER A 107 -4.79 3.94 4.34
CA SER A 107 -6.21 4.09 4.63
C SER A 107 -6.85 5.10 3.68
N SER A 108 -8.10 5.49 3.93
CA SER A 108 -8.73 6.62 3.22
C SER A 108 -8.35 7.99 3.79
N ALA A 109 -7.50 8.02 4.81
CA ALA A 109 -6.96 9.23 5.42
C ALA A 109 -5.47 9.35 5.11
N GLY A 110 -4.95 10.58 5.12
CA GLY A 110 -3.52 10.80 4.86
C GLY A 110 -2.61 9.98 5.79
N ASP A 111 -1.71 9.22 5.17
CA ASP A 111 -0.81 8.26 5.78
C ASP A 111 0.66 8.61 5.56
N ALA A 112 1.51 8.15 6.48
CA ALA A 112 2.96 8.17 6.32
C ALA A 112 3.43 6.74 6.13
N ILE A 113 3.75 6.37 4.89
CA ILE A 113 4.10 5.01 4.49
C ILE A 113 5.61 4.96 4.23
N ALA A 114 6.29 4.02 4.88
CA ALA A 114 7.73 3.79 4.71
C ALA A 114 7.99 2.29 4.48
N GLY A 115 8.43 1.92 3.28
CA GLY A 115 8.71 0.53 2.88
C GLY A 115 9.95 -0.07 3.55
N GLN A 116 10.93 0.77 3.90
CA GLN A 116 12.23 0.40 4.48
C GLN A 116 13.21 -0.14 3.44
N ALA A 117 13.42 -1.45 3.35
CA ALA A 117 14.30 -2.05 2.35
C ALA A 117 13.59 -3.26 1.77
N GLY A 118 13.94 -3.66 0.55
CA GLY A 118 13.16 -4.65 -0.19
C GLY A 118 12.57 -4.02 -1.43
N ASN A 119 11.96 -4.82 -2.30
CA ASN A 119 11.20 -4.29 -3.43
C ASN A 119 9.72 -4.24 -3.02
N ASP A 120 9.29 -3.08 -2.57
CA ASP A 120 8.00 -2.92 -1.93
C ASP A 120 6.91 -2.50 -2.91
N THR A 121 5.66 -2.80 -2.58
CA THR A 121 4.48 -2.18 -3.19
C THR A 121 3.74 -1.38 -2.12
N LEU A 122 3.74 -0.05 -2.28
CA LEU A 122 3.19 0.90 -1.33
C LEU A 122 2.02 1.64 -1.96
N ILE A 123 0.83 1.53 -1.34
CA ILE A 123 -0.44 2.03 -1.89
C ILE A 123 -1.06 2.97 -0.88
N GLY A 124 -1.12 4.27 -1.16
CA GLY A 124 -1.71 5.29 -0.29
C GLY A 124 -3.21 5.09 -0.05
N ASN A 125 -3.93 4.70 -1.11
CA ASN A 125 -5.39 4.65 -1.21
C ASN A 125 -6.02 6.04 -1.28
N GLY A 126 -6.36 6.67 -0.15
CA GLY A 126 -7.03 7.98 -0.19
C GLY A 126 -6.53 8.91 0.90
N GLY A 127 -6.75 10.21 0.69
CA GLY A 127 -6.17 11.24 1.54
C GLY A 127 -4.84 11.71 0.99
N ASN A 128 -4.17 12.60 1.72
CA ASN A 128 -2.89 13.18 1.30
C ASN A 128 -1.76 12.41 1.98
N ASP A 129 -1.08 11.57 1.20
CA ASP A 129 -0.11 10.60 1.70
C ASP A 129 1.33 11.11 1.58
N VAL A 130 2.20 10.58 2.44
CA VAL A 130 3.65 10.70 2.32
C VAL A 130 4.21 9.30 2.17
N ILE A 131 4.70 8.97 0.97
CA ILE A 131 5.14 7.63 0.61
C ILE A 131 6.65 7.63 0.38
N ASP A 132 7.35 6.79 1.13
CA ASP A 132 8.79 6.54 1.03
C ASP A 132 9.03 5.05 0.76
N GLY A 133 9.49 4.71 -0.45
CA GLY A 133 9.87 3.33 -0.79
C GLY A 133 10.99 2.79 0.09
N GLY A 134 11.95 3.65 0.41
CA GLY A 134 13.18 3.23 1.07
C GLY A 134 14.16 2.65 0.06
N ALA A 135 14.86 1.57 0.39
CA ALA A 135 15.92 0.99 -0.40
C ALA A 135 15.48 -0.26 -1.17
N GLY A 136 15.37 -0.17 -2.49
CA GLY A 136 15.11 -1.30 -3.36
C GLY A 136 14.59 -0.85 -4.70
N ASN A 137 13.74 -1.62 -5.36
CA ASN A 137 13.02 -1.13 -6.54
C ASN A 137 11.54 -1.16 -6.23
N ASP A 138 11.03 -0.03 -5.79
CA ASP A 138 9.70 0.04 -5.19
C ASP A 138 8.65 0.48 -6.20
N LEU A 139 7.40 0.11 -5.92
CA LEU A 139 6.23 0.60 -6.62
C LEU A 139 5.40 1.46 -5.66
N LEU A 140 5.36 2.76 -5.92
CA LEU A 140 4.69 3.75 -5.07
C LEU A 140 3.44 4.27 -5.77
N ILE A 141 2.29 4.18 -5.11
CA ILE A 141 1.02 4.53 -5.74
C ILE A 141 0.15 5.31 -4.78
N GLY A 142 -0.17 6.55 -5.12
CA GLY A 142 -0.96 7.46 -4.29
C GLY A 142 -2.40 7.00 -4.17
N SER A 143 -3.14 7.00 -5.28
CA SER A 143 -4.57 6.69 -5.28
C SER A 143 -4.95 5.37 -5.97
N THR A 144 -6.00 4.72 -5.45
CA THR A 144 -6.61 3.56 -6.12
C THR A 144 -7.73 4.01 -7.05
N GLY A 145 -7.37 4.26 -8.29
CA GLY A 145 -8.33 4.52 -9.37
C GLY A 145 -8.39 3.43 -10.44
N TRP A 146 -7.42 2.53 -10.46
CA TRP A 146 -7.29 1.59 -11.57
C TRP A 146 -7.47 0.15 -11.12
N ASN A 147 -7.99 -0.70 -11.99
CA ASN A 147 -7.89 -2.14 -11.80
C ASN A 147 -6.42 -2.53 -11.99
N TRP A 148 -5.74 -2.91 -10.91
CA TRP A 148 -4.37 -3.38 -11.02
C TRP A 148 -4.36 -4.89 -11.09
N ILE A 149 -3.56 -5.40 -12.02
CA ILE A 149 -3.27 -6.82 -12.10
C ILE A 149 -1.83 -7.01 -11.64
N TYR A 150 -1.65 -7.76 -10.56
CA TYR A 150 -0.35 -8.32 -10.24
C TYR A 150 -0.15 -9.61 -11.04
N GLU A 151 0.74 -9.60 -12.02
CA GLU A 151 1.08 -10.78 -12.81
C GLU A 151 2.60 -10.86 -12.97
N ASN A 152 3.18 -12.04 -12.76
CA ASN A 152 4.62 -12.30 -12.95
C ASN A 152 5.57 -11.35 -12.18
N GLY A 153 5.19 -10.93 -10.97
CA GLY A 153 6.03 -10.07 -10.13
C GLY A 153 5.97 -8.59 -10.48
N SER A 154 5.00 -8.16 -11.29
CA SER A 154 4.80 -6.75 -11.66
C SER A 154 3.32 -6.40 -11.60
N TYR A 155 2.99 -5.25 -11.03
CA TYR A 155 1.68 -4.66 -11.21
C TYR A 155 1.56 -4.06 -12.61
N ARG A 156 0.40 -4.23 -13.24
CA ARG A 156 0.01 -3.57 -14.48
C ARG A 156 -1.37 -2.96 -14.31
N VAL A 157 -1.53 -1.77 -14.86
CA VAL A 157 -2.80 -1.04 -14.89
C VAL A 157 -3.69 -1.58 -16.03
N GLU A 158 -4.89 -2.07 -15.70
CA GLU A 158 -5.99 -2.19 -16.67
C GLU A 158 -6.71 -0.83 -16.78
N ARG A 159 -6.53 -0.14 -17.90
CA ARG A 159 -7.13 1.17 -18.20
C ARG A 159 -8.66 1.15 -18.41
N ASN A 160 -9.40 0.14 -17.94
CA ASN A 160 -10.78 -0.09 -18.39
C ASN A 160 -11.84 -0.26 -17.31
N THR A 161 -11.58 0.22 -16.09
CA THR A 161 -12.65 0.47 -15.13
C THR A 161 -12.56 1.93 -14.72
N THR A 162 -13.70 2.61 -14.75
CA THR A 162 -13.82 3.98 -14.24
C THR A 162 -13.34 4.00 -12.78
N PRO A 163 -12.26 4.76 -12.47
CA PRO A 163 -11.87 5.02 -11.10
C PRO A 163 -13.06 5.47 -10.27
N SER A 164 -13.26 4.87 -9.10
CA SER A 164 -14.04 5.51 -8.06
C SER A 164 -13.29 6.77 -7.63
N ILE A 165 -13.70 7.90 -8.19
CA ILE A 165 -13.16 9.26 -8.13
C ILE A 165 -13.22 9.90 -6.72
N ALA A 166 -13.21 9.10 -5.65
CA ALA A 166 -13.59 9.55 -4.31
C ALA A 166 -12.50 9.43 -3.24
N ALA A 167 -11.34 8.84 -3.58
CA ALA A 167 -10.24 8.61 -2.65
C ALA A 167 -8.93 9.09 -3.27
N ASN A 168 -8.89 10.40 -3.55
CA ASN A 168 -7.79 11.07 -4.21
C ASN A 168 -7.30 12.18 -3.28
N GLY A 169 -6.00 12.43 -3.22
CA GLY A 169 -5.42 13.48 -2.39
C GLY A 169 -4.10 13.99 -2.96
N ASP A 170 -3.59 15.05 -2.34
CA ASP A 170 -2.33 15.66 -2.74
C ASP A 170 -1.16 14.88 -2.11
N ASP A 171 -0.57 13.97 -2.88
CA ASP A 171 0.39 12.99 -2.36
C ASP A 171 1.84 13.49 -2.44
N THR A 172 2.70 13.00 -1.56
CA THR A 172 4.14 13.31 -1.54
C THR A 172 4.97 12.04 -1.62
N TYR A 173 5.76 11.90 -2.68
CA TYR A 173 6.66 10.79 -2.91
C TYR A 173 8.10 11.18 -2.58
N LEU A 174 8.76 10.43 -1.68
CA LEU A 174 10.12 10.72 -1.21
C LEU A 174 11.17 9.94 -2.01
N PHE A 175 12.19 10.65 -2.51
CA PHE A 175 13.27 10.07 -3.32
C PHE A 175 14.65 10.48 -2.88
N GLY A 176 15.54 9.52 -2.69
CA GLY A 176 16.88 9.71 -2.15
C GLY A 176 17.93 8.79 -2.77
N ARG A 177 19.19 9.07 -2.43
CA ARG A 177 20.31 8.23 -2.85
C ARG A 177 20.22 6.89 -2.12
N GLY A 178 20.28 5.79 -2.86
CA GLY A 178 20.20 4.45 -2.28
C GLY A 178 18.86 3.77 -2.50
N ASP A 179 17.84 4.53 -2.89
CA ASP A 179 16.47 4.05 -3.14
C ASP A 179 16.33 3.20 -4.42
N GLY A 180 17.42 2.71 -5.00
CA GLY A 180 17.39 1.89 -6.23
C GLY A 180 16.60 2.46 -7.42
N GLN A 181 15.58 1.74 -7.90
CA GLN A 181 14.84 2.11 -9.13
C GLN A 181 13.32 2.05 -8.97
N ASP A 182 12.76 3.07 -8.36
CA ASP A 182 11.33 3.07 -8.06
C ASP A 182 10.48 3.56 -9.21
N THR A 183 9.21 3.16 -9.17
CA THR A 183 8.16 3.62 -10.06
C THR A 183 7.05 4.26 -9.25
N VAL A 184 6.68 5.49 -9.59
CA VAL A 184 5.47 6.15 -9.10
C VAL A 184 4.38 6.03 -10.16
N ILE A 185 3.19 5.62 -9.71
CA ILE A 185 1.97 5.73 -10.48
C ILE A 185 1.04 6.64 -9.69
N ASP A 186 0.76 7.82 -10.24
CA ASP A 186 -0.25 8.71 -9.69
C ASP A 186 -1.19 9.13 -10.81
N GLY A 187 -2.44 8.68 -10.71
CA GLY A 187 -3.46 8.87 -11.73
C GLY A 187 -4.58 9.81 -11.28
N ASP A 188 -4.39 10.57 -10.20
CA ASP A 188 -5.41 11.51 -9.74
C ASP A 188 -5.64 12.61 -10.79
N THR A 189 -6.81 12.57 -11.42
CA THR A 189 -7.24 13.57 -12.41
C THR A 189 -8.18 14.64 -11.83
N THR A 190 -8.36 14.65 -10.51
CA THR A 190 -9.23 15.58 -9.80
C THR A 190 -8.76 17.01 -10.03
N ALA A 191 -9.67 17.89 -10.42
CA ALA A 191 -9.33 19.28 -10.68
C ALA A 191 -8.79 19.96 -9.42
N GLY A 192 -7.55 20.45 -9.49
CA GLY A 192 -6.87 21.09 -8.36
C GLY A 192 -5.98 20.17 -7.54
N ASN A 193 -5.90 18.87 -7.87
CA ASN A 193 -4.87 17.98 -7.34
C ASN A 193 -3.47 18.56 -7.57
N SER A 194 -2.60 18.35 -6.58
CA SER A 194 -1.22 18.80 -6.58
C SER A 194 -0.29 17.82 -5.86
N ASP A 195 0.12 16.76 -6.55
CA ASP A 195 1.13 15.84 -6.02
C ASP A 195 2.55 16.41 -6.04
N THR A 196 3.40 15.88 -5.17
CA THR A 196 4.76 16.36 -4.94
C THR A 196 5.76 15.22 -5.00
N LEU A 197 6.71 15.29 -5.93
CA LEU A 197 7.96 14.54 -5.82
C LEU A 197 8.94 15.34 -4.97
N ARG A 198 9.31 14.82 -3.79
CA ARG A 198 10.23 15.47 -2.85
C ARG A 198 11.54 14.69 -2.72
N PHE A 199 12.64 15.36 -3.00
CA PHE A 199 13.96 14.76 -2.78
C PHE A 199 14.36 14.79 -1.30
N LYS A 200 14.86 13.64 -0.80
CA LYS A 200 15.44 13.47 0.54
C LYS A 200 16.73 14.28 0.69
N GLU A 201 17.19 14.44 1.93
CA GLU A 201 18.45 15.12 2.22
C GLU A 201 19.62 14.53 1.41
N GLY A 202 20.52 15.38 0.91
CA GLY A 202 21.69 14.95 0.15
C GLY A 202 21.48 14.75 -1.36
N VAL A 203 20.26 15.01 -1.87
CA VAL A 203 19.99 15.12 -3.31
C VAL A 203 19.79 16.60 -3.66
N ALA A 204 20.78 17.20 -4.33
CA ALA A 204 20.66 18.57 -4.82
C ALA A 204 19.96 18.59 -6.19
N PRO A 205 19.30 19.69 -6.59
CA PRO A 205 18.72 19.80 -7.93
C PRO A 205 19.71 19.51 -9.08
N ALA A 206 21.00 19.83 -8.89
CA ALA A 206 22.06 19.57 -9.88
C ALA A 206 22.43 18.08 -10.02
N ASP A 207 22.00 17.24 -9.08
CA ASP A 207 22.21 15.79 -9.09
C ASP A 207 21.17 15.06 -9.95
N VAL A 208 20.02 15.68 -10.19
CA VAL A 208 18.89 15.06 -10.88
C VAL A 208 18.88 15.47 -12.35
N LYS A 209 18.65 14.51 -13.23
CA LYS A 209 18.39 14.73 -14.66
C LYS A 209 17.01 14.19 -15.01
N PHE A 210 16.29 14.95 -15.81
CA PHE A 210 14.99 14.58 -16.32
C PHE A 210 15.12 14.13 -17.77
N SER A 211 14.39 13.08 -18.13
CA SER A 211 14.25 12.61 -19.49
C SER A 211 12.87 12.03 -19.69
N ARG A 212 12.38 12.04 -20.93
CA ARG A 212 11.13 11.38 -21.28
C ARG A 212 11.43 10.02 -21.92
N SER A 213 10.69 8.99 -21.51
CA SER A 213 10.77 7.65 -22.09
C SER A 213 9.35 7.17 -22.41
N GLY A 214 8.91 7.32 -23.66
CA GLY A 214 7.53 7.01 -24.02
C GLY A 214 6.54 7.99 -23.40
N GLU A 215 5.61 7.48 -22.57
CA GLU A 215 4.66 8.28 -21.78
C GLU A 215 5.25 8.71 -20.43
N ASP A 216 6.34 8.08 -19.98
CA ASP A 216 6.90 8.27 -18.64
C ASP A 216 7.87 9.45 -18.54
N LEU A 217 7.89 10.09 -17.37
CA LEU A 217 8.97 10.96 -16.93
C LEU A 217 9.99 10.11 -16.14
N VAL A 218 11.25 10.14 -16.58
CA VAL A 218 12.35 9.42 -15.93
C VAL A 218 13.30 10.41 -15.29
N LEU A 219 13.57 10.21 -13.99
CA LEU A 219 14.49 10.99 -13.19
C LEU A 219 15.71 10.14 -12.87
N ALA A 220 16.89 10.61 -13.25
CA ALA A 220 18.15 9.93 -12.93
C ALA A 220 18.96 10.77 -11.94
N CYS A 221 19.30 10.18 -10.79
CA CYS A 221 20.18 10.81 -9.81
C CYS A 221 21.62 10.36 -10.04
N LYS A 222 22.52 11.32 -10.20
CA LYS A 222 23.96 11.03 -10.30
C LYS A 222 24.43 10.38 -9.02
N SER A 223 24.95 9.16 -9.09
CA SER A 223 25.77 8.63 -8.00
C SER A 223 27.02 9.50 -7.84
N ARG A 224 27.46 9.76 -6.60
CA ARG A 224 28.65 10.55 -6.33
C ARG A 224 29.89 9.71 -6.67
N ARG A 225 30.26 9.64 -7.96
CA ARG A 225 31.53 9.03 -8.39
C ARG A 225 32.70 9.79 -7.76
N TRP A 226 33.63 9.10 -7.11
CA TRP A 226 35.06 9.33 -7.31
C TRP A 226 35.85 8.03 -7.07
N ARG A 227 36.42 7.54 -8.17
CA ARG A 227 37.44 6.47 -8.30
C ARG A 227 36.91 5.05 -8.14
N ASP A 228 37.22 4.24 -9.15
CA ASP A 228 37.17 2.78 -9.15
C ASP A 228 35.78 2.13 -9.25
N GLY A 229 35.33 1.96 -10.50
CA GLY A 229 34.54 0.80 -10.96
C GLY A 229 33.14 0.60 -10.38
N GLU A 230 32.13 0.75 -11.23
CA GLU A 230 30.71 0.41 -11.01
C GLU A 230 29.99 1.22 -9.91
N ALA A 231 29.30 2.28 -10.33
CA ALA A 231 28.18 2.81 -9.58
C ALA A 231 26.93 2.65 -10.45
N ALA A 232 25.97 1.85 -9.98
CA ALA A 232 24.63 1.88 -10.52
C ALA A 232 24.08 3.30 -10.35
N ASN A 233 23.52 3.88 -11.42
CA ASN A 233 22.75 5.10 -11.26
C ASN A 233 21.42 4.71 -10.60
N THR A 234 20.99 5.47 -9.60
CA THR A 234 19.62 5.42 -9.10
C THR A 234 18.72 6.09 -10.15
N THR A 235 17.72 5.38 -10.65
CA THR A 235 16.81 5.86 -11.69
C THR A 235 15.37 5.63 -11.27
N TRP A 236 14.64 6.72 -11.11
CA TRP A 236 13.24 6.71 -10.73
C TRP A 236 12.37 6.99 -11.96
N ARG A 237 11.18 6.39 -11.99
CA ARG A 237 10.21 6.59 -13.05
C ARG A 237 8.90 7.11 -12.46
N VAL A 238 8.34 8.12 -13.08
CA VAL A 238 6.95 8.53 -12.86
C VAL A 238 6.21 8.13 -14.12
N ALA A 239 5.38 7.09 -14.00
CA ALA A 239 4.53 6.61 -15.08
C ALA A 239 3.33 7.55 -15.24
N ALA A 240 2.98 7.85 -16.49
CA ALA A 240 1.81 8.66 -16.84
C ALA A 240 0.59 7.80 -17.19
#